data_AF-A0A1Y1Y5E1-F1
#
_entry.id   AF-A0A1Y1Y5E1-F1
#
_cell.length_a   1.000
_cell.length_b   1.000
_cell.length_c   1.000
_cell.angle_alpha   90.00
_cell.angle_beta   90.00
_cell.angle_gamma   90.00
#
_symmetry.space_group_name_H-M   'P 1'
#
loop_
_entity.id
_entity.type
_entity.pdbx_description
1 polymer ?
#
loop_
_entity_poly.entity_id
_entity_poly.type
_entity_poly.pdbx_seq_one_letter_code
_entity_poly.pdbx_strand_id
1 'polypeptide(L)'
;ASYWTPPMKSNIQFILTGIPDVDDDYIRPNAGIYEVDMFYTPETTIRKMNELGQKVICYFSAATAENWRDDYKDFQKADLGKELPDWKGEKYLDIRRDNVFKVIKKRIDLAAKKGCNAIEPDNVDVYSNENGFKPAIVPDDTVKYLHKVSAYARSLNMSVGIKNCIEILGPIFDDVDFAISEQCVQYLNCTAYANFTTAPHAGAIGKPVFEVEY
;
A
#
# COMPACT_ATOMS: atom_id res chain seq x y z
N ALA A 1 -2.42 15.58 13.06
CA ALA A 1 -1.57 14.39 12.91
C ALA A 1 -0.15 14.82 12.59
N SER A 2 0.88 14.13 13.11
CA SER A 2 2.32 14.43 12.93
C SER A 2 2.99 13.71 11.76
N TYR A 3 2.24 12.91 10.99
CA TYR A 3 2.74 12.19 9.82
C TYR A 3 2.59 13.01 8.54
N TRP A 4 3.42 12.71 7.54
CA TRP A 4 3.42 13.39 6.25
C TRP A 4 2.26 12.90 5.37
N THR A 5 1.41 13.81 4.91
CA THR A 5 0.42 13.52 3.86
C THR A 5 0.88 14.11 2.52
N PRO A 6 0.79 13.38 1.40
CA PRO A 6 1.19 13.89 0.09
C PRO A 6 0.30 15.05 -0.36
N PRO A 7 0.88 16.15 -0.90
CA PRO A 7 0.10 17.21 -1.53
C PRO A 7 -0.63 16.74 -2.80
N MET A 8 -1.72 17.41 -3.13
CA MET A 8 -2.38 17.26 -4.43
C MET A 8 -1.40 17.55 -5.58
N LYS A 9 -1.52 16.79 -6.68
CA LYS A 9 -0.70 16.96 -7.90
C LYS A 9 0.81 16.77 -7.70
N SER A 10 1.20 15.98 -6.70
CA SER A 10 2.61 15.57 -6.54
C SER A 10 3.01 14.57 -7.63
N ASN A 11 4.27 14.61 -8.03
CA ASN A 11 4.86 13.57 -8.88
C ASN A 11 5.30 12.39 -8.02
N ILE A 12 5.30 11.19 -8.60
CA ILE A 12 5.74 9.95 -7.97
C ILE A 12 6.56 9.12 -8.95
N GLN A 13 7.53 8.37 -8.45
CA GLN A 13 8.29 7.36 -9.18
C GLN A 13 8.10 5.99 -8.52
N PHE A 14 7.67 5.00 -9.29
CA PHE A 14 7.51 3.62 -8.84
C PHE A 14 8.76 2.79 -9.18
N ILE A 15 9.35 2.08 -8.20
CA ILE A 15 10.48 1.15 -8.39
C ILE A 15 10.29 -0.07 -7.47
N LEU A 16 9.62 -1.12 -7.97
CA LEU A 16 9.33 -2.33 -7.18
C LEU A 16 10.28 -3.51 -7.46
N THR A 17 10.95 -3.53 -8.61
CA THR A 17 11.84 -4.63 -9.03
C THR A 17 13.33 -4.28 -8.93
N GLY A 18 13.66 -3.12 -8.37
CA GLY A 18 15.03 -2.63 -8.24
C GLY A 18 15.21 -1.77 -6.99
N ILE A 19 16.42 -1.23 -6.85
CA ILE A 19 16.76 -0.27 -5.81
C ILE A 19 16.97 1.08 -6.50
N PRO A 20 16.38 2.19 -6.01
CA PRO A 20 16.63 3.52 -6.56
C PRO A 20 18.14 3.83 -6.59
N ASP A 21 18.59 4.45 -7.68
CA ASP A 21 19.98 4.90 -7.83
C ASP A 21 20.17 6.21 -7.04
N VAL A 22 20.84 6.10 -5.90
CA VAL A 22 21.01 7.18 -4.92
C VAL A 22 22.49 7.38 -4.64
N ASP A 23 22.98 8.56 -4.98
CA ASP A 23 24.33 9.02 -4.69
C ASP A 23 24.37 9.89 -3.44
N ASP A 24 25.55 10.40 -3.09
CA ASP A 24 25.74 11.15 -1.86
C ASP A 24 24.91 12.44 -1.78
N ASP A 25 24.83 13.17 -2.90
CA ASP A 25 24.23 14.49 -2.97
C ASP A 25 23.03 14.58 -3.92
N TYR A 26 22.69 13.49 -4.63
CA TYR A 26 21.59 13.49 -5.57
C TYR A 26 20.96 12.12 -5.79
N ILE A 27 19.72 12.15 -6.29
CA ILE A 27 18.95 11.00 -6.76
C ILE A 27 18.40 11.37 -8.14
N ARG A 28 18.31 10.38 -9.05
CA ARG A 28 17.75 10.57 -10.39
C ARG A 28 16.63 9.55 -10.67
N PRO A 29 15.46 9.99 -11.17
CA PRO A 29 15.00 11.38 -11.30
C PRO A 29 14.89 12.09 -9.93
N ASN A 30 14.67 13.41 -9.90
CA ASN A 30 14.21 14.05 -8.66
C ASN A 30 12.67 14.07 -8.71
N ALA A 31 12.04 13.03 -8.16
CA ALA A 31 10.60 12.82 -8.28
C ALA A 31 9.79 13.47 -7.15
N GLY A 32 10.41 13.76 -6.01
CA GLY A 32 9.75 14.23 -4.78
C GLY A 32 9.13 13.10 -3.97
N ILE A 33 8.48 12.14 -4.64
CA ILE A 33 7.90 10.93 -4.01
C ILE A 33 8.40 9.70 -4.75
N TYR A 34 8.77 8.68 -3.99
CA TYR A 34 9.14 7.37 -4.47
C TYR A 34 8.30 6.30 -3.80
N GLU A 35 7.79 5.35 -4.59
CA GLU A 35 7.32 4.08 -4.08
C GLU A 35 8.35 2.99 -4.37
N VAL A 36 8.74 2.27 -3.31
CA VAL A 36 9.78 1.25 -3.39
C VAL A 36 9.36 -0.02 -2.66
N ASP A 37 9.80 -1.17 -3.16
CA ASP A 37 9.67 -2.43 -2.43
C ASP A 37 10.52 -2.36 -1.15
N MET A 38 9.85 -2.41 0.00
CA MET A 38 10.52 -2.21 1.27
C MET A 38 11.38 -3.39 1.70
N PHE A 39 11.21 -4.58 1.14
CA PHE A 39 12.05 -5.74 1.49
C PHE A 39 13.37 -5.69 0.72
N TYR A 40 13.34 -5.28 -0.54
CA TYR A 40 14.54 -5.18 -1.38
C TYR A 40 15.31 -3.89 -1.16
N THR A 41 14.65 -2.79 -0.83
CA THR A 41 15.32 -1.50 -0.64
C THR A 41 16.01 -1.44 0.73
N PRO A 42 17.34 -1.23 0.81
CA PRO A 42 18.06 -1.13 2.08
C PRO A 42 17.59 0.07 2.93
N GLU A 43 17.68 -0.06 4.25
CA GLU A 43 17.40 1.04 5.19
C GLU A 43 18.27 2.27 4.89
N THR A 44 19.55 2.05 4.58
CA THR A 44 20.49 3.13 4.23
C THR A 44 20.04 3.92 3.01
N THR A 45 19.52 3.24 1.99
CA THR A 45 18.98 3.89 0.79
C THR A 45 17.75 4.73 1.14
N ILE A 46 16.78 4.18 1.88
CA ILE A 46 15.56 4.91 2.27
C ILE A 46 15.90 6.15 3.13
N ARG A 47 16.85 6.03 4.06
CA ARG A 47 17.31 7.16 4.87
C ARG A 47 17.97 8.24 4.00
N LYS A 48 18.85 7.85 3.08
CA LYS A 48 19.50 8.78 2.15
C LYS A 48 18.48 9.50 1.24
N MET A 49 17.48 8.79 0.75
CA MET A 49 16.37 9.40 -0.01
C MET A 49 15.65 10.47 0.80
N ASN A 50 15.34 10.19 2.08
CA ASN A 50 14.74 11.17 2.98
C ASN A 50 15.64 12.39 3.22
N GLU A 51 16.95 12.18 3.40
CA GLU A 51 17.95 13.26 3.56
C GLU A 51 18.02 14.17 2.33
N LEU A 52 17.89 13.58 1.13
CA LEU A 52 17.80 14.28 -0.15
C LEU A 52 16.41 14.89 -0.43
N GLY A 53 15.54 14.95 0.59
CA GLY A 53 14.24 15.60 0.51
C GLY A 53 13.16 14.80 -0.20
N GLN A 54 13.42 13.54 -0.58
CA GLN A 54 12.40 12.66 -1.14
C GLN A 54 11.49 12.12 -0.04
N LYS A 55 10.25 11.80 -0.41
CA LYS A 55 9.33 11.02 0.42
C LYS A 55 9.25 9.60 -0.08
N VAL A 56 9.37 8.64 0.83
CA VAL A 56 9.38 7.22 0.51
C VAL A 56 8.08 6.57 1.00
N ILE A 57 7.35 6.02 0.04
CA ILE A 57 6.23 5.10 0.23
C ILE A 57 6.80 3.69 0.14
N CYS A 58 6.53 2.88 1.16
CA CYS A 58 7.03 1.51 1.22
C CYS A 58 5.93 0.54 0.81
N TYR A 59 6.12 -0.06 -0.36
CA TYR A 59 5.31 -1.14 -0.91
C TYR A 59 5.50 -2.43 -0.12
N PHE A 60 4.39 -3.10 0.17
CA PHE A 60 4.35 -4.52 0.46
C PHE A 60 2.94 -5.06 0.24
N SER A 61 2.80 -6.31 -0.19
CA SER A 61 1.47 -6.92 -0.20
C SER A 61 0.93 -7.13 1.22
N ALA A 62 -0.28 -6.61 1.47
CA ALA A 62 -0.94 -6.74 2.76
C ALA A 62 -2.04 -7.81 2.78
N ALA A 63 -2.43 -8.34 1.63
CA ALA A 63 -3.49 -9.33 1.49
C ALA A 63 -3.11 -10.52 0.60
N THR A 64 -1.83 -10.67 0.27
CA THR A 64 -1.25 -11.90 -0.29
C THR A 64 0.05 -12.28 0.43
N ALA A 65 0.38 -13.57 0.39
CA ALA A 65 1.62 -14.15 0.90
C ALA A 65 2.51 -14.56 -0.27
N GLU A 66 3.67 -13.93 -0.34
CA GLU A 66 4.68 -14.10 -1.36
C GLU A 66 5.76 -15.09 -0.89
N ASN A 67 5.87 -16.27 -1.51
CA ASN A 67 6.74 -17.34 -1.00
C ASN A 67 8.25 -17.06 -1.04
N TRP A 68 8.65 -15.98 -1.71
CA TRP A 68 10.03 -15.49 -1.77
C TRP A 68 10.37 -14.51 -0.64
N ARG A 69 9.41 -14.10 0.18
CA ARG A 69 9.67 -13.25 1.36
C ARG A 69 10.05 -14.12 2.56
N ASP A 70 11.04 -13.66 3.32
CA ASP A 70 11.54 -14.38 4.51
C ASP A 70 10.46 -14.63 5.58
N ASP A 71 9.44 -13.78 5.62
CA ASP A 71 8.31 -13.86 6.56
C ASP A 71 7.16 -14.76 6.06
N TYR A 72 7.27 -15.37 4.87
CA TYR A 72 6.25 -16.29 4.36
C TYR A 72 5.95 -17.44 5.32
N LYS A 73 6.99 -17.94 6.00
CA LYS A 73 6.90 -19.01 7.00
C LYS A 73 6.11 -18.65 8.26
N ASP A 74 5.86 -17.36 8.50
CA ASP A 74 5.07 -16.89 9.64
C ASP A 74 3.55 -17.00 9.38
N PHE A 75 3.13 -17.20 8.12
CA PHE A 75 1.75 -17.48 7.77
C PHE A 75 1.39 -18.95 8.03
N GLN A 76 0.22 -19.16 8.63
CA GLN A 76 -0.31 -20.49 8.88
C GLN A 76 -1.02 -21.02 7.64
N LYS A 77 -1.13 -22.34 7.51
CA LYS A 77 -1.91 -22.96 6.42
C LYS A 77 -3.36 -22.44 6.36
N ALA A 78 -3.96 -22.10 7.51
CA ALA A 78 -5.31 -21.56 7.60
C ALA A 78 -5.41 -20.09 7.12
N ASP A 79 -4.29 -19.37 7.02
CA ASP A 79 -4.26 -18.00 6.51
C ASP A 79 -4.24 -17.98 4.98
N LEU A 80 -3.82 -19.07 4.33
CA LEU A 80 -3.53 -19.13 2.89
C LEU A 80 -4.76 -19.58 2.08
N GLY A 81 -5.10 -18.81 1.07
CA GLY A 81 -6.16 -19.08 0.09
C GLY A 81 -5.61 -19.68 -1.22
N LYS A 82 -6.31 -19.36 -2.31
CA LYS A 82 -5.89 -19.68 -3.67
C LYS A 82 -4.62 -18.91 -4.07
N GLU A 83 -3.88 -19.48 -4.99
CA GLU A 83 -2.75 -18.82 -5.65
C GLU A 83 -3.26 -17.77 -6.65
N LEU A 84 -2.54 -16.66 -6.76
CA LEU A 84 -2.85 -15.62 -7.75
C LEU A 84 -2.61 -16.18 -9.17
N PRO A 85 -3.46 -15.89 -10.16
CA PRO A 85 -3.31 -16.41 -11.51
C PRO A 85 -1.99 -16.02 -12.18
N ASP A 86 -1.57 -14.76 -11.98
CA ASP A 86 -0.44 -14.16 -12.71
C ASP A 86 0.88 -14.21 -11.92
N TRP A 87 0.82 -14.50 -10.61
CA TRP A 87 1.97 -14.43 -9.70
C TRP A 87 2.22 -15.77 -9.02
N LYS A 88 3.06 -16.60 -9.67
CA LYS A 88 3.40 -17.93 -9.16
C LYS A 88 4.08 -17.86 -7.79
N GLY A 89 3.58 -18.63 -6.84
CA GLY A 89 4.07 -18.65 -5.47
C GLY A 89 3.41 -17.63 -4.55
N GLU A 90 2.51 -16.79 -5.08
CA GLU A 90 1.78 -15.79 -4.32
C GLU A 90 0.34 -16.25 -4.05
N LYS A 91 -0.10 -16.17 -2.80
CA LYS A 91 -1.43 -16.67 -2.38
C LYS A 91 -2.23 -15.61 -1.66
N TYR A 92 -3.54 -15.54 -1.89
CA TYR A 92 -4.42 -14.68 -1.10
C TYR A 92 -4.36 -15.01 0.39
N LEU A 93 -4.49 -13.99 1.23
CA LEU A 93 -4.53 -14.09 2.69
C LEU A 93 -5.95 -13.92 3.22
N ASP A 94 -6.31 -14.70 4.24
CA ASP A 94 -7.54 -14.48 5.00
C ASP A 94 -7.34 -13.31 5.98
N ILE A 95 -7.53 -12.08 5.47
CA ILE A 95 -7.36 -10.82 6.20
C ILE A 95 -8.20 -10.68 7.48
N ARG A 96 -9.17 -11.58 7.69
CA ARG A 96 -9.99 -11.65 8.90
C ARG A 96 -9.22 -12.30 10.06
N ARG A 97 -8.12 -13.01 9.80
CA ARG A 97 -7.37 -13.75 10.82
C ARG A 97 -6.36 -12.89 11.57
N ASP A 98 -6.28 -13.13 12.87
CA ASP A 98 -5.34 -12.41 13.75
C ASP A 98 -3.88 -12.69 13.38
N ASN A 99 -3.56 -13.91 12.92
CA ASN A 99 -2.19 -14.22 12.49
C ASN A 99 -1.77 -13.38 11.28
N VAL A 100 -2.65 -13.20 10.29
CA VAL A 100 -2.39 -12.33 9.14
C VAL A 100 -2.07 -10.91 9.61
N PHE A 101 -2.93 -10.32 10.44
CA PHE A 101 -2.66 -8.97 10.95
C PHE A 101 -1.37 -8.92 11.79
N LYS A 102 -1.03 -9.97 12.55
CA LYS A 102 0.23 -10.05 13.31
C LYS A 102 1.46 -10.04 12.39
N VAL A 103 1.45 -10.74 11.26
CA VAL A 103 2.56 -10.70 10.30
C VAL A 103 2.64 -9.34 9.63
N ILE A 104 1.50 -8.79 9.18
CA ILE A 104 1.45 -7.47 8.55
C ILE A 104 1.85 -6.35 9.50
N LYS A 105 1.54 -6.47 10.79
CA LYS A 105 2.03 -5.56 11.83
C LYS A 105 3.56 -5.49 11.86
N LYS A 106 4.26 -6.64 11.74
CA LYS A 106 5.73 -6.67 11.65
C LYS A 106 6.25 -6.04 10.35
N ARG A 107 5.52 -6.16 9.25
CA ARG A 107 5.84 -5.48 7.98
C ARG A 107 5.77 -3.96 8.15
N ILE A 108 4.73 -3.46 8.83
CA ILE A 108 4.59 -2.03 9.16
C ILE A 108 5.70 -1.58 10.13
N ASP A 109 6.05 -2.40 11.13
CA ASP A 109 7.19 -2.12 12.02
C ASP A 109 8.52 -1.99 11.24
N LEU A 110 8.72 -2.85 10.24
CA LEU A 110 9.88 -2.79 9.36
C LEU A 110 9.90 -1.51 8.53
N ALA A 111 8.76 -1.12 7.94
CA ALA A 111 8.64 0.14 7.20
C ALA A 111 9.00 1.35 8.07
N ALA A 112 8.44 1.42 9.29
CA ALA A 112 8.75 2.49 10.24
C ALA A 112 10.23 2.50 10.62
N LYS A 113 10.81 1.33 10.91
CA LYS A 113 12.23 1.18 11.23
C LYS A 113 13.12 1.68 10.10
N LYS A 114 12.77 1.37 8.84
CA LYS A 114 13.52 1.77 7.66
C LYS A 114 13.42 3.28 7.36
N GLY A 115 12.47 3.98 7.97
CA GLY A 115 12.26 5.41 7.78
C GLY A 115 11.31 5.74 6.63
N CYS A 116 10.41 4.83 6.27
CA CYS A 116 9.36 5.11 5.30
C CYS A 116 8.45 6.24 5.83
N ASN A 117 8.00 7.14 4.95
CA ASN A 117 7.05 8.19 5.33
C ASN A 117 5.59 7.72 5.20
N ALA A 118 5.37 6.71 4.37
CA ALA A 118 4.07 6.08 4.18
C ALA A 118 4.22 4.61 3.81
N ILE A 119 3.12 3.87 3.90
CA ILE A 119 3.00 2.50 3.39
C ILE A 119 2.00 2.45 2.25
N GLU A 120 2.22 1.53 1.32
CA GLU A 120 1.24 1.06 0.35
C GLU A 120 1.00 -0.44 0.64
N PRO A 121 -0.17 -0.78 1.22
CA PRO A 121 -0.57 -2.16 1.47
C PRO A 121 -1.32 -2.75 0.26
N ASP A 122 -0.60 -3.46 -0.63
CA ASP A 122 -1.15 -3.97 -1.90
C ASP A 122 -2.11 -5.16 -1.74
N ASN A 123 -2.83 -5.47 -2.82
CA ASN A 123 -3.74 -6.61 -3.02
C ASN A 123 -4.95 -6.65 -2.07
N VAL A 124 -5.26 -5.54 -1.41
CA VAL A 124 -6.38 -5.45 -0.45
C VAL A 124 -7.77 -5.52 -1.13
N ASP A 125 -7.79 -5.50 -2.46
CA ASP A 125 -8.92 -5.89 -3.32
C ASP A 125 -9.15 -7.42 -3.39
N VAL A 126 -8.58 -8.20 -2.48
CA VAL A 126 -8.83 -9.66 -2.36
C VAL A 126 -10.32 -10.07 -2.39
N TYR A 127 -11.24 -9.19 -2.01
CA TYR A 127 -12.69 -9.42 -2.09
C TYR A 127 -13.23 -9.45 -3.53
N SER A 128 -12.58 -8.79 -4.49
CA SER A 128 -12.97 -8.77 -5.91
C SER A 128 -12.41 -9.95 -6.70
N ASN A 129 -11.65 -10.83 -6.03
CA ASN A 129 -10.92 -11.93 -6.63
C ASN A 129 -11.41 -13.31 -6.18
N GLU A 130 -11.07 -14.36 -6.94
CA GLU A 130 -11.27 -15.75 -6.52
C GLU A 130 -10.30 -16.18 -5.41
N ASN A 131 -10.48 -15.64 -4.20
CA ASN A 131 -9.56 -15.85 -3.08
C ASN A 131 -9.55 -17.27 -2.48
N GLY A 132 -10.60 -18.07 -2.73
CA GLY A 132 -10.67 -19.48 -2.30
C GLY A 132 -11.13 -19.71 -0.87
N PHE A 133 -11.55 -18.68 -0.14
CA PHE A 133 -12.08 -18.83 1.22
C PHE A 133 -13.58 -19.16 1.22
N LYS A 134 -14.02 -19.83 2.29
CA LYS A 134 -15.43 -20.17 2.52
C LYS A 134 -15.81 -19.85 3.98
N PRO A 135 -16.63 -18.82 4.24
CA PRO A 135 -17.20 -17.88 3.25
C PRO A 135 -16.13 -17.01 2.59
N ALA A 136 -16.43 -16.56 1.36
CA ALA A 136 -15.57 -15.64 0.62
C ALA A 136 -15.40 -14.32 1.38
N ILE A 137 -14.26 -13.66 1.18
CA ILE A 137 -14.00 -12.32 1.73
C ILE A 137 -14.91 -11.32 1.00
N VAL A 138 -15.54 -10.43 1.77
CA VAL A 138 -16.41 -9.37 1.25
C VAL A 138 -15.81 -7.98 1.47
N PRO A 139 -16.26 -6.92 0.78
CA PRO A 139 -15.71 -5.56 0.93
C PRO A 139 -15.61 -5.08 2.38
N ASP A 140 -16.63 -5.34 3.20
CA ASP A 140 -16.64 -4.96 4.63
C ASP A 140 -15.53 -5.63 5.46
N ASP A 141 -15.06 -6.81 5.06
CA ASP A 141 -13.92 -7.46 5.71
C ASP A 141 -12.63 -6.67 5.44
N THR A 142 -12.44 -6.21 4.20
CA THR A 142 -11.31 -5.36 3.81
C THR A 142 -11.37 -3.99 4.49
N VAL A 143 -12.54 -3.36 4.57
CA VAL A 143 -12.71 -2.08 5.30
C VAL A 143 -12.27 -2.22 6.75
N LYS A 144 -12.76 -3.25 7.46
CA LYS A 144 -12.35 -3.54 8.86
C LYS A 144 -10.86 -3.85 8.99
N TYR A 145 -10.29 -4.53 8.00
CA TYR A 145 -8.88 -4.83 7.96
C TYR A 145 -8.03 -3.55 7.78
N LEU A 146 -8.40 -2.69 6.84
CA LEU A 146 -7.73 -1.43 6.58
C LEU A 146 -7.82 -0.45 7.76
N HIS A 147 -8.94 -0.37 8.48
CA HIS A 147 -8.99 0.39 9.74
C HIS A 147 -7.88 -0.02 10.71
N LYS A 148 -7.62 -1.33 10.87
CA LYS A 148 -6.56 -1.84 11.76
C LYS A 148 -5.16 -1.53 11.23
N VAL A 149 -4.93 -1.75 9.93
CA VAL A 149 -3.65 -1.46 9.25
C VAL A 149 -3.33 0.02 9.36
N SER A 150 -4.28 0.89 9.00
CA SER A 150 -4.10 2.34 9.03
C SER A 150 -3.90 2.89 10.42
N ALA A 151 -4.70 2.44 11.40
CA ALA A 151 -4.52 2.86 12.79
C ALA A 151 -3.11 2.50 13.30
N TYR A 152 -2.61 1.32 12.95
CA TYR A 152 -1.27 0.89 13.37
C TYR A 152 -0.15 1.68 12.69
N ALA A 153 -0.22 1.85 11.37
CA ALA A 153 0.76 2.66 10.62
C ALA A 153 0.80 4.12 11.13
N ARG A 154 -0.36 4.72 11.41
CA ARG A 154 -0.46 6.07 11.97
C ARG A 154 0.13 6.17 13.38
N SER A 155 0.01 5.12 14.20
CA SER A 155 0.67 5.07 15.52
C SER A 155 2.20 5.11 15.43
N LEU A 156 2.74 4.78 14.25
CA LEU A 156 4.16 4.83 13.91
C LEU A 156 4.52 6.05 13.03
N ASN A 157 3.65 7.06 12.97
CA ASN A 157 3.81 8.29 12.20
C ASN A 157 3.98 8.10 10.68
N MET A 158 3.36 7.07 10.11
CA MET A 158 3.34 6.86 8.65
C MET A 158 1.96 7.15 8.06
N SER A 159 1.94 7.74 6.87
CA SER A 159 0.75 7.82 6.03
C SER A 159 0.42 6.48 5.37
N VAL A 160 -0.79 6.37 4.82
CA VAL A 160 -1.29 5.10 4.25
C VAL A 160 -1.92 5.35 2.89
N GLY A 161 -1.50 4.58 1.89
CA GLY A 161 -2.13 4.53 0.57
C GLY A 161 -3.22 3.46 0.48
N ILE A 162 -4.06 3.59 -0.53
CA ILE A 162 -4.92 2.50 -1.03
C ILE A 162 -4.63 2.28 -2.50
N LYS A 163 -4.37 1.04 -2.92
CA LYS A 163 -4.20 0.70 -4.34
C LYS A 163 -5.48 0.07 -4.87
N ASN A 164 -5.96 0.60 -5.99
CA ASN A 164 -7.22 0.21 -6.62
C ASN A 164 -8.41 0.32 -5.64
N CYS A 165 -9.19 -0.76 -5.47
CA CYS A 165 -10.28 -0.83 -4.48
C CYS A 165 -11.37 0.25 -4.64
N ILE A 166 -11.75 0.57 -5.88
CA ILE A 166 -12.67 1.67 -6.19
C ILE A 166 -14.03 1.57 -5.47
N GLU A 167 -14.48 0.36 -5.14
CA GLU A 167 -15.77 0.10 -4.50
C GLU A 167 -15.80 0.50 -3.03
N ILE A 168 -14.64 0.59 -2.37
CA ILE A 168 -14.53 0.88 -0.93
C ILE A 168 -13.90 2.23 -0.62
N LEU A 169 -13.54 3.05 -1.61
CA LEU A 169 -12.90 4.37 -1.43
C LEU A 169 -13.65 5.29 -0.47
N GLY A 170 -14.98 5.25 -0.48
CA GLY A 170 -15.82 6.03 0.45
C GLY A 170 -15.66 5.58 1.90
N PRO A 171 -15.98 4.30 2.23
CA PRO A 171 -15.82 3.75 3.57
C PRO A 171 -14.42 3.87 4.19
N ILE A 172 -13.35 3.78 3.38
CA ILE A 172 -11.96 3.86 3.86
C ILE A 172 -11.36 5.26 3.77
N PHE A 173 -12.14 6.25 3.31
CA PHE A 173 -11.62 7.58 3.00
C PHE A 173 -10.81 8.15 4.17
N ASP A 174 -11.33 8.09 5.39
CA ASP A 174 -10.67 8.65 6.58
C ASP A 174 -9.44 7.84 7.06
N ASP A 175 -9.27 6.61 6.58
CA ASP A 175 -8.17 5.71 6.97
C ASP A 175 -6.93 5.88 6.12
N VAL A 176 -7.06 6.46 4.93
CA VAL A 176 -5.97 6.58 3.96
C VAL A 176 -5.69 8.04 3.63
N ASP A 177 -4.54 8.33 3.07
CA ASP A 177 -4.05 9.68 2.80
C ASP A 177 -3.82 9.95 1.31
N PHE A 178 -3.81 8.89 0.49
CA PHE A 178 -3.74 8.94 -0.97
C PHE A 178 -4.26 7.63 -1.57
N ALA A 179 -4.52 7.62 -2.86
CA ALA A 179 -4.80 6.41 -3.63
C ALA A 179 -3.75 6.20 -4.71
N ILE A 180 -3.54 4.96 -5.11
CA ILE A 180 -2.79 4.55 -6.30
C ILE A 180 -3.77 3.83 -7.21
N SER A 181 -3.86 4.27 -8.46
CA SER A 181 -4.68 3.61 -9.47
C SER A 181 -3.79 3.07 -10.56
N GLU A 182 -3.98 1.79 -10.87
CA GLU A 182 -3.39 1.19 -12.07
C GLU A 182 -4.42 1.19 -13.20
N GLN A 183 -4.01 1.72 -14.35
CA GLN A 183 -4.71 1.55 -15.62
C GLN A 183 -6.11 2.16 -15.69
N CYS A 184 -6.36 3.27 -15.00
CA CYS A 184 -7.71 3.82 -14.93
C CYS A 184 -8.18 4.38 -16.28
N VAL A 185 -7.25 4.83 -17.12
CA VAL A 185 -7.53 5.32 -18.46
C VAL A 185 -7.82 4.14 -19.37
N GLN A 186 -7.01 3.08 -19.34
CA GLN A 186 -7.24 1.86 -20.12
C GLN A 186 -8.61 1.24 -19.80
N TYR A 187 -8.99 1.17 -18.52
CA TYR A 187 -10.25 0.57 -18.08
C TYR A 187 -11.41 1.58 -17.94
N LEU A 188 -11.21 2.83 -18.35
CA LEU A 188 -12.23 3.90 -18.34
C LEU A 188 -12.90 4.09 -16.96
N ASN A 189 -12.16 3.92 -15.87
CA ASN A 189 -12.68 3.97 -14.51
C ASN A 189 -12.12 5.13 -13.66
N CYS A 190 -11.33 6.05 -14.24
CA CYS A 190 -10.74 7.18 -13.49
C CYS A 190 -11.79 8.04 -12.75
N THR A 191 -13.02 8.13 -13.26
CA THR A 191 -14.11 8.88 -12.61
C THR A 191 -14.52 8.29 -11.26
N ALA A 192 -14.21 7.02 -10.98
CA ALA A 192 -14.46 6.40 -9.68
C ALA A 192 -13.69 7.11 -8.54
N TYR A 193 -12.55 7.74 -8.85
CA TYR A 193 -11.75 8.49 -7.88
C TYR A 193 -12.16 9.96 -7.73
N ALA A 194 -13.18 10.44 -8.47
CA ALA A 194 -13.58 11.85 -8.43
C ALA A 194 -13.92 12.31 -7.00
N ASN A 195 -14.74 11.56 -6.27
CA ASN A 195 -15.10 11.89 -4.90
C ASN A 195 -13.91 11.78 -3.92
N PHE A 196 -12.92 10.94 -4.22
CA PHE A 196 -11.70 10.85 -3.42
C PHE A 196 -10.88 12.15 -3.55
N THR A 197 -10.78 12.69 -4.77
CA THR A 197 -10.03 13.93 -5.05
C THR A 197 -10.77 15.22 -4.69
N THR A 198 -12.10 15.20 -4.60
CA THR A 198 -12.92 16.38 -4.24
C THR A 198 -13.49 16.35 -2.82
N ALA A 199 -13.23 15.27 -2.08
CA ALA A 199 -13.79 14.89 -0.77
C ALA A 199 -15.20 14.25 -0.85
N PRO A 200 -15.43 13.09 -0.18
CA PRO A 200 -16.69 12.36 -0.27
C PRO A 200 -17.78 12.85 0.71
N HIS A 201 -17.43 13.68 1.70
CA HIS A 201 -18.37 14.24 2.67
C HIS A 201 -17.95 15.63 3.15
N ALA A 202 -18.91 16.36 3.74
CA ALA A 202 -18.67 17.69 4.27
C ALA A 202 -17.56 17.68 5.34
N GLY A 203 -16.68 18.69 5.29
CA GLY A 203 -15.58 18.85 6.23
C GLY A 203 -14.32 18.04 5.91
N ALA A 204 -14.36 17.13 4.93
CA ALA A 204 -13.17 16.46 4.42
C ALA A 204 -12.46 17.30 3.34
N ILE A 205 -11.15 17.05 3.18
CA ILE A 205 -10.32 17.61 2.11
C ILE A 205 -9.94 16.47 1.18
N GLY A 206 -10.05 16.71 -0.13
CA GLY A 206 -9.69 15.73 -1.15
C GLY A 206 -8.23 15.28 -1.06
N LYS A 207 -7.98 14.05 -1.49
CA LYS A 207 -6.69 13.35 -1.37
C LYS A 207 -6.12 13.03 -2.74
N PRO A 208 -4.78 13.05 -2.91
CA PRO A 208 -4.17 12.78 -4.21
C PRO A 208 -4.41 11.33 -4.64
N VAL A 209 -4.53 11.17 -5.96
CA VAL A 209 -4.53 9.87 -6.64
C VAL A 209 -3.29 9.87 -7.51
N PHE A 210 -2.41 8.91 -7.27
CA PHE A 210 -1.28 8.61 -8.14
C PHE A 210 -1.74 7.59 -9.17
N GLU A 211 -1.52 7.90 -10.44
CA GLU A 211 -2.02 7.10 -11.56
C GLU A 211 -0.84 6.53 -12.33
N VAL A 212 -0.94 5.27 -12.76
CA VAL A 212 0.07 4.57 -13.55
C VAL A 212 -0.59 3.74 -14.66
N GLU A 213 -0.08 3.89 -15.88
CA GLU A 213 -0.44 3.13 -17.09
C GLU A 213 0.75 2.30 -17.56
N TYR A 214 0.49 1.17 -18.25
CA TYR A 214 1.49 0.21 -18.75
C TYR A 214 1.35 -0.07 -20.25
#